data_AF-A0A8T4QZ27-F1
#
_entry.id   AF-A0A8T4QZ27-F1
#
_cell.length_a   1.000
_cell.length_b   1.000
_cell.length_c   1.000
_cell.angle_alpha   90.00
_cell.angle_beta   90.00
_cell.angle_gamma   90.00
#
_symmetry.space_group_name_H-M   'P 1'
#
loop_
_entity.id
_entity.type
_entity.pdbx_description
1 polymer ?
#
loop_
_entity_poly.entity_id
_entity_poly.type
_entity_poly.pdbx_seq_one_letter_code
_entity_poly.pdbx_strand_id
1 'polypeptide(L)'
;MEEPALQIPEEQGRQAQRQETKDKAKEKTHDLVQPEPEISEPSAEVQAEKVAEITSEPEVTGPPDKLVSDQEVGLPEPEPPKKEKKNLFGAVKPRYDSMRPDADLKAERKTIMQKLREKITTKKLSEEKFEELFFDLEVVLLENNVAVEVIDKIKYDLKRGIVNIPIPRTKVMETIRQKLKGSVEELFEVEGFNLTDKVREAKPYVICFIGVNGSGKTTTLAKTASLLQEKGLKVVMAAGDTFRAAAIQQLEEHANRLKTKLIKHDYGADAAAVAFDAIKFAQAKDYDVVLIDTAGRLQSNTNLMDELKKVVRVSKPNMKIFVGESITGNDCIEQAKKFKQEIGIDAIILAKADVDEKGGTAVSVSYVTRKPIIYLGTGQEYKDLVPFEPGIVVQGLGL
;
A
#
# COMPACT_ATOMS: atom_id res chain seq x y z
N MET A 1 -58.14 -30.01 4.48
CA MET A 1 -58.96 -29.69 3.28
C MET A 1 -58.40 -28.40 2.69
N GLU A 2 -57.13 -28.27 2.32
CA GLU A 2 -56.28 -29.01 1.35
C GLU A 2 -56.86 -29.07 -0.06
N GLU A 3 -56.30 -28.19 -0.91
CA GLU A 3 -56.49 -28.03 -2.34
C GLU A 3 -55.92 -29.24 -3.12
N PRO A 4 -56.54 -29.64 -4.25
CA PRO A 4 -55.98 -30.67 -5.10
C PRO A 4 -55.01 -30.12 -6.15
N ALA A 5 -53.95 -30.90 -6.35
CA ALA A 5 -52.88 -30.72 -7.31
C ALA A 5 -53.32 -30.83 -8.78
N LEU A 6 -52.57 -30.18 -9.67
CA LEU A 6 -52.50 -30.51 -11.08
C LEU A 6 -51.04 -30.57 -11.53
N GLN A 7 -50.65 -31.79 -11.90
CA GLN A 7 -49.38 -32.21 -12.47
C GLN A 7 -49.20 -31.69 -13.90
N ILE A 8 -47.95 -31.41 -14.27
CA ILE A 8 -47.51 -31.33 -15.67
C ILE A 8 -46.19 -32.13 -15.78
N PRO A 9 -46.09 -33.14 -16.67
CA PRO A 9 -44.84 -33.87 -16.95
C PRO A 9 -44.11 -33.38 -18.22
N GLU A 10 -42.77 -33.48 -18.13
CA GLU A 10 -41.70 -33.84 -19.08
C GLU A 10 -41.71 -33.49 -20.60
N GLU A 11 -40.54 -32.92 -20.98
CA GLU A 11 -39.70 -33.10 -22.19
C GLU A 11 -40.31 -33.66 -23.49
N GLN A 12 -40.18 -32.88 -24.58
CA GLN A 12 -39.45 -33.25 -25.82
C GLN A 12 -39.56 -32.16 -26.90
N GLY A 13 -38.43 -31.87 -27.58
CA GLY A 13 -38.42 -31.43 -28.97
C GLY A 13 -37.88 -30.02 -29.26
N ARG A 14 -36.67 -29.95 -29.83
CA ARG A 14 -36.40 -29.38 -31.17
C ARG A 14 -34.90 -29.40 -31.51
N GLN A 15 -34.48 -30.50 -32.12
CA GLN A 15 -33.57 -30.45 -33.25
C GLN A 15 -34.39 -30.08 -34.48
N ALA A 16 -34.12 -28.93 -35.10
CA ALA A 16 -34.38 -28.67 -36.52
C ALA A 16 -33.67 -27.36 -36.91
N GLN A 17 -33.18 -27.33 -38.15
CA GLN A 17 -32.53 -26.21 -38.84
C GLN A 17 -31.02 -26.03 -38.56
N ARG A 18 -30.27 -27.04 -39.03
CA ARG A 18 -28.83 -26.91 -39.32
C ARG A 18 -28.55 -27.44 -40.73
N GLN A 19 -29.09 -26.80 -41.75
CA GLN A 19 -28.60 -26.91 -43.14
C GLN A 19 -29.21 -25.79 -43.98
N GLU A 20 -28.43 -25.32 -44.95
CA GLU A 20 -28.71 -24.25 -45.93
C GLU A 20 -28.41 -22.81 -45.48
N THR A 21 -27.13 -22.43 -45.60
CA THR A 21 -26.69 -21.28 -46.40
C THR A 21 -25.16 -21.29 -46.47
N LYS A 22 -24.64 -22.30 -47.19
CA LYS A 22 -23.47 -22.09 -48.07
C LYS A 22 -24.04 -21.50 -49.37
N ASP A 23 -23.23 -20.69 -50.04
CA ASP A 23 -23.49 -20.02 -51.33
C ASP A 23 -24.23 -18.67 -51.26
N LYS A 24 -23.46 -17.62 -50.93
CA LYS A 24 -23.54 -16.27 -51.54
C LYS A 24 -22.40 -15.38 -51.02
N ALA A 25 -21.22 -15.50 -51.63
CA ALA A 25 -20.20 -14.45 -51.63
C ALA A 25 -19.10 -14.74 -52.68
N LYS A 26 -19.48 -14.72 -53.96
CA LYS A 26 -18.53 -14.54 -55.08
C LYS A 26 -19.24 -13.78 -56.19
N GLU A 27 -19.01 -12.47 -56.28
CA GLU A 27 -18.80 -11.75 -57.53
C GLU A 27 -18.54 -10.27 -57.26
N LYS A 28 -17.29 -9.85 -57.54
CA LYS A 28 -16.84 -8.56 -58.10
C LYS A 28 -15.39 -8.31 -57.66
N THR A 29 -14.49 -8.94 -58.39
CA THR A 29 -13.08 -8.54 -58.51
C THR A 29 -12.95 -7.75 -59.80
N HIS A 30 -12.58 -6.48 -59.69
CA HIS A 30 -11.99 -5.71 -60.79
C HIS A 30 -10.72 -5.05 -60.27
N ASP A 31 -9.70 -5.10 -61.13
CA ASP A 31 -8.30 -4.74 -60.98
C ASP A 31 -8.02 -3.43 -60.24
N LEU A 32 -7.08 -3.50 -59.29
CA LEU A 32 -6.04 -2.49 -59.10
C LEU A 32 -4.77 -3.19 -58.61
N VAL A 33 -3.89 -3.46 -59.57
CA VAL A 33 -2.50 -3.88 -59.34
C VAL A 33 -1.71 -2.66 -58.87
N GLN A 34 -1.13 -2.71 -57.68
CA GLN A 34 0.05 -1.93 -57.30
C GLN A 34 1.00 -2.80 -56.46
N PRO A 35 2.32 -2.65 -56.65
CA PRO A 35 3.32 -3.67 -56.32
C PRO A 35 3.72 -3.68 -54.84
N GLU A 36 4.14 -4.84 -54.36
CA GLU A 36 4.83 -5.03 -53.09
C GLU A 36 6.15 -4.24 -53.07
N PRO A 37 6.51 -3.57 -51.97
CA PRO A 37 7.86 -3.04 -51.81
C PRO A 37 8.81 -4.18 -51.40
N GLU A 38 9.67 -4.58 -52.34
CA GLU A 38 10.98 -5.15 -52.03
C GLU A 38 11.74 -4.16 -51.14
N ILE A 39 12.07 -4.57 -49.91
CA ILE A 39 13.04 -3.87 -49.08
C ILE A 39 14.27 -4.76 -49.04
N SER A 40 15.24 -4.32 -49.82
CA SER A 40 16.61 -4.82 -49.95
C SER A 40 17.36 -4.79 -48.63
N GLU A 41 18.17 -5.83 -48.43
CA GLU A 41 19.27 -5.82 -47.47
C GLU A 41 20.25 -4.69 -47.81
N PRO A 42 20.68 -3.87 -46.83
CA PRO A 42 21.89 -3.10 -46.98
C PRO A 42 23.07 -3.93 -46.45
N SER A 43 23.75 -4.61 -47.37
CA SER A 43 25.18 -4.90 -47.24
C SER A 43 25.95 -3.60 -47.47
N ALA A 44 26.58 -3.06 -46.42
CA ALA A 44 27.60 -2.04 -46.55
C ALA A 44 28.69 -2.27 -45.51
N GLU A 45 29.89 -2.46 -46.05
CA GLU A 45 31.17 -2.60 -45.37
C GLU A 45 31.41 -1.46 -44.38
N VAL A 46 31.74 -1.79 -43.12
CA VAL A 46 32.45 -0.86 -42.23
C VAL A 46 33.92 -1.24 -42.28
N GLN A 47 34.68 -0.40 -43.00
CA GLN A 47 36.13 -0.43 -43.01
C GLN A 47 36.66 -0.12 -41.60
N ALA A 48 37.59 -0.95 -41.15
CA ALA A 48 38.37 -0.73 -39.95
C ALA A 48 39.36 0.42 -40.19
N GLU A 49 39.11 1.59 -39.61
CA GLU A 49 40.16 2.59 -39.41
C GLU A 49 40.86 2.34 -38.06
N LYS A 50 42.16 2.07 -38.17
CA LYS A 50 43.13 2.11 -37.09
C LYS A 50 43.17 3.52 -36.49
N VAL A 51 42.97 3.62 -35.18
CA VAL A 51 43.48 4.76 -34.40
C VAL A 51 44.62 4.25 -33.55
N ALA A 52 45.79 4.84 -33.77
CA ALA A 52 47.06 4.52 -33.16
C ALA A 52 47.10 4.88 -31.67
N GLU A 53 47.84 4.07 -30.91
CA GLU A 53 48.41 4.44 -29.61
C GLU A 53 49.23 5.72 -29.75
N ILE A 54 48.90 6.73 -28.95
CA ILE A 54 49.87 7.74 -28.50
C ILE A 54 49.71 7.89 -26.98
N THR A 55 50.76 7.44 -26.32
CA THR A 55 51.15 7.66 -24.94
C THR A 55 51.33 9.15 -24.63
N SER A 56 50.78 9.59 -23.49
CA SER A 56 51.37 10.70 -22.71
C SER A 56 50.84 10.67 -21.28
N GLU A 57 51.67 10.20 -20.36
CA GLU A 57 51.59 10.50 -18.93
C GLU A 57 51.90 11.99 -18.68
N PRO A 58 51.35 12.62 -17.63
CA PRO A 58 51.99 13.79 -17.04
C PRO A 58 52.88 13.36 -15.87
N GLU A 59 54.19 13.55 -16.05
CA GLU A 59 55.17 13.62 -14.97
C GLU A 59 54.83 14.78 -14.02
N VAL A 60 54.75 14.50 -12.72
CA VAL A 60 54.95 15.49 -11.66
C VAL A 60 56.19 15.10 -10.89
N THR A 61 57.21 15.94 -11.00
CA THR A 61 58.52 15.83 -10.36
C THR A 61 58.54 16.59 -9.04
N GLY A 62 59.08 16.00 -7.97
CA GLY A 62 59.41 16.70 -6.72
C GLY A 62 59.51 15.79 -5.48
N PRO A 63 60.62 15.80 -4.70
CA PRO A 63 61.08 14.68 -3.88
C PRO A 63 60.45 14.56 -2.47
N PRO A 64 60.61 13.39 -1.79
CA PRO A 64 60.07 13.16 -0.45
C PRO A 64 61.06 13.65 0.61
N ASP A 65 60.63 14.59 1.44
CA ASP A 65 61.40 15.02 2.60
C ASP A 65 60.92 14.37 3.90
N LYS A 66 61.90 14.20 4.77
CA LYS A 66 61.92 13.32 5.94
C LYS A 66 61.00 13.76 7.08
N LEU A 67 60.44 12.74 7.73
CA LEU A 67 60.22 12.58 9.17
C LEU A 67 60.80 13.69 10.06
N VAL A 68 59.91 14.41 10.76
CA VAL A 68 60.18 15.03 12.07
C VAL A 68 58.98 14.77 13.00
N SER A 69 59.34 14.55 14.24
CA SER A 69 58.66 14.06 15.43
C SER A 69 57.49 14.89 16.00
N ASP A 70 56.64 14.16 16.72
CA ASP A 70 55.99 14.46 18.01
C ASP A 70 55.27 15.80 18.22
N GLN A 71 53.94 15.72 18.34
CA GLN A 71 53.19 16.33 19.43
C GLN A 71 51.87 15.57 19.65
N GLU A 72 51.80 14.81 20.74
CA GLU A 72 50.56 14.23 21.28
C GLU A 72 49.61 15.35 21.73
N VAL A 73 48.43 15.42 21.14
CA VAL A 73 47.28 16.12 21.73
C VAL A 73 46.31 15.05 22.19
N GLY A 74 46.31 14.80 23.50
CA GLY A 74 45.43 13.82 24.15
C GLY A 74 43.96 14.21 24.01
N LEU A 75 43.19 13.34 23.35
CA LEU A 75 41.73 13.30 23.43
C LEU A 75 41.34 12.33 24.56
N PRO A 76 40.38 12.66 25.43
CA PRO A 76 40.01 11.79 26.55
C PRO A 76 39.29 10.53 26.06
N GLU A 77 39.70 9.37 26.59
CA GLU A 77 39.02 8.08 26.39
C GLU A 77 37.60 8.10 27.00
N PRO A 78 36.59 7.50 26.34
CA PRO A 78 35.28 7.30 26.94
C PRO A 78 35.30 6.15 27.95
N GLU A 79 34.81 6.41 29.17
CA GLU A 79 34.66 5.39 30.22
C GLU A 79 33.71 4.24 29.82
N PRO A 80 33.97 3.00 30.27
CA PRO A 80 33.13 1.84 29.97
C PRO A 80 31.81 1.89 30.76
N PRO A 81 30.68 1.45 30.17
CA PRO A 81 29.39 1.47 30.86
C PRO A 81 29.37 0.44 32.01
N LYS A 82 28.96 0.91 33.19
CA LYS A 82 28.75 0.08 34.38
C LYS A 82 27.61 -0.91 34.15
N LYS A 83 27.87 -2.19 34.46
CA LYS A 83 26.89 -3.28 34.43
C LYS A 83 25.96 -3.18 35.63
N GLU A 84 24.67 -2.92 35.40
CA GLU A 84 23.62 -3.31 36.33
C GLU A 84 22.88 -4.54 35.79
N LYS A 85 22.94 -5.63 36.55
CA LYS A 85 22.09 -6.81 36.35
C LYS A 85 20.74 -6.56 37.02
N LYS A 86 19.65 -6.52 36.24
CA LYS A 86 18.29 -6.78 36.76
C LYS A 86 17.49 -7.66 35.78
N ASN A 87 17.33 -8.90 36.23
CA ASN A 87 16.25 -9.86 36.03
C ASN A 87 15.39 -9.73 34.76
N LEU A 88 15.66 -10.66 33.86
CA LEU A 88 14.93 -11.02 32.66
C LEU A 88 13.68 -11.84 33.04
N PHE A 89 12.60 -11.66 32.29
CA PHE A 89 11.27 -12.31 32.38
C PHE A 89 10.23 -11.66 33.31
N GLY A 90 9.50 -10.70 32.71
CA GLY A 90 8.13 -10.34 33.07
C GLY A 90 7.37 -10.04 31.78
N ALA A 91 6.19 -10.64 31.61
CA ALA A 91 5.37 -10.60 30.41
C ALA A 91 5.22 -9.17 29.82
N VAL A 92 5.69 -8.98 28.58
CA VAL A 92 5.59 -7.70 27.88
C VAL A 92 4.18 -7.59 27.30
N LYS A 93 3.33 -6.76 27.93
CA LYS A 93 2.08 -6.30 27.34
C LYS A 93 2.37 -5.47 26.08
N PRO A 94 1.53 -5.55 25.02
CA PRO A 94 1.69 -4.74 23.82
C PRO A 94 1.64 -3.25 24.17
N ARG A 95 2.57 -2.49 23.60
CA ARG A 95 2.87 -1.09 23.92
C ARG A 95 1.90 -0.14 23.18
N TYR A 96 0.60 -0.31 23.42
CA TYR A 96 -0.45 0.67 23.04
C TYR A 96 -0.82 1.62 24.20
N ASP A 97 -0.35 1.34 25.42
CA ASP A 97 -0.62 2.16 26.61
C ASP A 97 0.15 3.51 26.67
N SER A 98 0.98 3.83 25.68
CA SER A 98 1.70 5.11 25.60
C SER A 98 1.11 6.13 24.62
N MET A 99 -0.13 5.94 24.18
CA MET A 99 -1.00 7.06 23.80
C MET A 99 -1.47 7.76 25.08
N ARG A 100 -0.55 8.40 25.81
CA ARG A 100 -0.91 9.44 26.77
C ARG A 100 -0.95 10.75 25.97
N PRO A 101 -2.02 11.55 26.06
CA PRO A 101 -1.94 12.92 25.59
C PRO A 101 -0.83 13.60 26.40
N ASP A 102 0.23 14.05 25.71
CA ASP A 102 1.21 14.93 26.34
C ASP A 102 0.45 16.14 26.91
N ALA A 103 0.59 16.31 28.23
CA ALA A 103 -0.23 17.22 29.02
C ALA A 103 0.12 18.70 28.84
N ASP A 104 0.97 19.08 27.88
CA ASP A 104 1.55 20.43 27.80
C ASP A 104 1.49 21.06 26.40
N LEU A 105 0.33 21.00 25.74
CA LEU A 105 -0.06 21.97 24.71
C LEU A 105 -1.51 22.41 24.93
N LYS A 106 -1.73 23.25 25.95
CA LYS A 106 -2.97 24.03 26.12
C LYS A 106 -3.05 25.13 25.05
N ALA A 107 -3.33 24.74 23.82
CA ALA A 107 -4.10 25.58 22.90
C ALA A 107 -5.52 24.99 22.86
N GLU A 108 -6.54 25.80 23.13
CA GLU A 108 -7.94 25.36 23.11
C GLU A 108 -8.37 24.88 21.71
N ARG A 109 -8.05 23.62 21.37
CA ARG A 109 -8.69 22.90 20.28
C ARG A 109 -10.10 22.55 20.74
N LYS A 110 -11.09 23.41 20.48
CA LYS A 110 -12.50 23.05 20.63
C LYS A 110 -12.75 21.77 19.81
N THR A 111 -13.08 20.66 20.47
CA THR A 111 -13.47 19.41 19.81
C THR A 111 -14.62 19.70 18.84
N ILE A 112 -14.71 18.98 17.72
CA ILE A 112 -15.81 19.04 16.73
C ILE A 112 -17.18 19.14 17.45
N MET A 113 -17.35 18.31 18.48
CA MET A 113 -18.54 18.22 19.31
C MET A 113 -18.86 19.50 20.10
N GLN A 114 -17.86 20.26 20.53
CA GLN A 114 -18.04 21.49 21.29
C GLN A 114 -18.55 22.62 20.38
N LYS A 115 -18.05 22.70 19.14
CA LYS A 115 -18.55 23.66 18.13
C LYS A 115 -19.99 23.33 17.70
N LEU A 116 -20.31 22.06 17.47
CA LEU A 116 -21.68 21.63 17.16
C LEU A 116 -22.66 21.92 18.30
N ARG A 117 -22.24 21.73 19.57
CA ARG A 117 -23.10 21.94 20.74
C ARG A 117 -23.58 23.39 20.87
N GLU A 118 -22.74 24.36 20.53
CA GLU A 118 -23.06 25.79 20.63
C GLU A 118 -24.15 26.22 19.62
N LYS A 119 -24.31 25.50 18.50
CA LYS A 119 -25.21 25.87 17.39
C LYS A 119 -26.58 25.19 17.40
N ILE A 120 -26.83 24.21 18.28
CA ILE A 120 -28.08 23.42 18.33
C ILE A 120 -29.06 23.96 19.38
N THR A 121 -30.17 24.56 18.94
CA THR A 121 -31.16 25.21 19.83
C THR A 121 -32.61 24.67 19.69
N THR A 122 -32.91 23.76 18.75
CA THR A 122 -34.29 23.37 18.37
C THR A 122 -34.64 21.88 18.65
N LYS A 123 -35.93 21.55 18.75
CA LYS A 123 -36.48 20.20 19.06
C LYS A 123 -36.61 19.27 17.83
N LYS A 124 -36.61 19.87 16.64
CA LYS A 124 -36.47 19.23 15.34
C LYS A 124 -35.40 19.99 14.57
N LEU A 125 -34.51 19.28 13.90
CA LEU A 125 -33.50 19.88 13.05
C LEU A 125 -34.08 20.01 11.64
N SER A 126 -34.24 21.26 11.17
CA SER A 126 -34.59 21.52 9.77
C SER A 126 -33.42 21.19 8.86
N GLU A 127 -33.70 21.01 7.58
CA GLU A 127 -32.67 20.75 6.57
C GLU A 127 -31.67 21.91 6.49
N GLU A 128 -32.16 23.16 6.41
CA GLU A 128 -31.30 24.36 6.40
C GLU A 128 -30.38 24.42 7.62
N LYS A 129 -30.90 24.12 8.82
CA LYS A 129 -30.09 24.13 10.05
C LYS A 129 -29.08 22.98 10.09
N PHE A 130 -29.43 21.84 9.51
CA PHE A 130 -28.49 20.73 9.35
C PHE A 130 -27.33 21.12 8.43
N GLU A 131 -27.59 21.73 7.28
CA GLU A 131 -26.54 22.15 6.35
C GLU A 131 -25.57 23.14 7.01
N GLU A 132 -26.07 24.13 7.77
CA GLU A 132 -25.22 25.06 8.54
C GLU A 132 -24.34 24.36 9.60
N LEU A 133 -24.88 23.34 10.28
CA LEU A 133 -24.15 22.58 11.30
C LEU A 133 -23.12 21.64 10.67
N PHE A 134 -23.51 21.01 9.57
CA PHE A 134 -22.68 20.05 8.88
C PHE A 134 -21.49 20.74 8.21
N PHE A 135 -21.64 21.97 7.72
CA PHE A 135 -20.52 22.71 7.13
C PHE A 135 -19.31 22.82 8.07
N ASP A 136 -19.52 23.07 9.37
CA ASP A 136 -18.42 23.10 10.33
C ASP A 136 -17.75 21.72 10.49
N LEU A 137 -18.56 20.65 10.48
CA LEU A 137 -18.08 19.27 10.57
C LEU A 137 -17.29 18.90 9.32
N GLU A 138 -17.80 19.25 8.14
CA GLU A 138 -17.18 19.06 6.84
C GLU A 138 -15.80 19.71 6.78
N VAL A 139 -15.67 20.97 7.21
CA VAL A 139 -14.37 21.65 7.29
C VAL A 139 -13.40 20.87 8.19
N VAL A 140 -13.84 20.39 9.36
CA VAL A 140 -12.95 19.63 10.23
C VAL A 140 -12.58 18.26 9.65
N LEU A 141 -13.51 17.57 8.99
CA LEU A 141 -13.21 16.30 8.32
C LEU A 141 -12.20 16.49 7.18
N LEU A 142 -12.33 17.56 6.41
CA LEU A 142 -11.35 17.95 5.39
C LEU A 142 -9.98 18.26 6.01
N GLU A 143 -9.95 19.03 7.11
CA GLU A 143 -8.71 19.31 7.86
C GLU A 143 -8.06 18.04 8.42
N ASN A 144 -8.83 16.98 8.65
CA ASN A 144 -8.37 15.67 9.11
C ASN A 144 -8.05 14.69 7.98
N ASN A 145 -7.91 15.17 6.74
CA ASN A 145 -7.56 14.36 5.56
C ASN A 145 -8.61 13.29 5.22
N VAL A 146 -9.88 13.56 5.54
CA VAL A 146 -10.99 12.71 5.09
C VAL A 146 -11.39 13.10 3.66
N ALA A 147 -11.52 12.12 2.77
CA ALA A 147 -11.89 12.32 1.38
C ALA A 147 -13.32 12.87 1.26
N VAL A 148 -13.56 13.70 0.24
CA VAL A 148 -14.88 14.31 -0.01
C VAL A 148 -15.95 13.23 -0.19
N GLU A 149 -15.65 12.15 -0.89
CA GLU A 149 -16.60 11.04 -1.09
C GLU A 149 -17.00 10.34 0.21
N VAL A 150 -16.11 10.36 1.22
CA VAL A 150 -16.42 9.87 2.57
C VAL A 150 -17.28 10.89 3.32
N ILE A 151 -16.93 12.17 3.26
CA ILE A 151 -17.68 13.25 3.90
C ILE A 151 -19.11 13.28 3.37
N ASP A 152 -19.30 13.12 2.06
CA ASP A 152 -20.62 13.06 1.43
C ASP A 152 -21.44 11.87 1.94
N LYS A 153 -20.81 10.70 2.12
CA LYS A 153 -21.47 9.52 2.72
C LYS A 153 -21.88 9.81 4.15
N ILE A 154 -20.99 10.38 4.96
CA ILE A 154 -21.27 10.77 6.34
C ILE A 154 -22.43 11.79 6.39
N LYS A 155 -22.41 12.79 5.51
CA LYS A 155 -23.45 13.80 5.37
C LYS A 155 -24.81 13.16 5.09
N TYR A 156 -24.85 12.26 4.12
CA TYR A 156 -26.04 11.53 3.72
C TYR A 156 -26.62 10.70 4.88
N ASP A 157 -25.77 9.95 5.59
CA ASP A 157 -26.19 9.11 6.71
C ASP A 157 -26.74 9.94 7.88
N LEU A 158 -26.02 11.01 8.23
CA LEU A 158 -26.46 11.92 9.29
C LEU A 158 -27.77 12.59 8.90
N LYS A 159 -27.88 13.13 7.68
CA LYS A 159 -29.10 13.79 7.18
C LYS A 159 -30.32 12.88 7.31
N ARG A 160 -30.20 11.62 6.86
CA ARG A 160 -31.27 10.61 7.01
C ARG A 160 -31.57 10.24 8.46
N GLY A 161 -30.57 10.30 9.34
CA GLY A 161 -30.68 9.88 10.73
C GLY A 161 -31.19 10.96 11.69
N ILE A 162 -31.13 12.25 11.33
CA ILE A 162 -31.44 13.34 12.28
C ILE A 162 -32.35 14.45 11.73
N VAL A 163 -32.43 14.66 10.41
CA VAL A 163 -33.28 15.73 9.84
C VAL A 163 -34.74 15.32 9.92
N ASN A 164 -35.59 16.26 10.34
CA ASN A 164 -37.04 16.08 10.53
C ASN A 164 -37.45 15.01 11.57
N ILE A 165 -36.50 14.39 12.26
CA ILE A 165 -36.75 13.40 13.31
C ILE A 165 -36.89 14.12 14.66
N PRO A 166 -37.93 13.83 15.46
CA PRO A 166 -38.06 14.41 16.80
C PRO A 166 -37.00 13.81 17.72
N ILE A 167 -36.00 14.60 18.09
CA ILE A 167 -34.95 14.18 19.04
C ILE A 167 -35.04 15.07 20.28
N PRO A 168 -35.08 14.50 21.50
CA PRO A 168 -34.97 15.29 22.73
C PRO A 168 -33.69 16.14 22.69
N ARG A 169 -33.79 17.44 23.00
CA ARG A 169 -32.64 18.37 22.98
C ARG A 169 -31.41 17.84 23.72
N THR A 170 -31.62 17.15 24.84
CA THR A 170 -30.57 16.54 25.66
C THR A 170 -29.85 15.37 24.98
N LYS A 171 -30.48 14.73 23.99
CA LYS A 171 -29.98 13.55 23.27
C LYS A 171 -29.46 13.85 21.86
N VAL A 172 -29.62 15.08 21.35
CA VAL A 172 -29.20 15.42 19.97
C VAL A 172 -27.72 15.15 19.75
N MET A 173 -26.86 15.61 20.67
CA MET A 173 -25.41 15.40 20.57
C MET A 173 -25.01 13.93 20.66
N GLU A 174 -25.64 13.18 21.56
CA GLU A 174 -25.42 11.74 21.70
C GLU A 174 -25.84 11.00 20.42
N THR A 175 -26.98 11.39 19.84
CA THR A 175 -27.50 10.81 18.59
C THR A 175 -26.56 11.11 17.42
N ILE A 176 -26.09 12.36 17.28
CA ILE A 176 -25.12 12.73 16.24
C ILE A 176 -23.83 11.94 16.42
N ARG A 177 -23.30 11.83 17.65
CA ARG A 177 -22.09 11.06 17.94
C ARG A 177 -22.25 9.59 17.57
N GLN A 178 -23.35 8.96 18.02
CA GLN A 178 -23.63 7.56 17.70
C GLN A 178 -23.81 7.33 16.21
N LYS A 179 -24.49 8.25 15.50
CA LYS A 179 -24.68 8.15 14.06
C LYS A 179 -23.40 8.38 13.27
N LEU A 180 -22.57 9.31 13.69
CA LEU A 180 -21.27 9.58 13.07
C LEU A 180 -20.30 8.42 13.32
N LYS A 181 -20.24 7.91 14.55
CA LYS A 181 -19.48 6.70 14.88
C LYS A 181 -19.93 5.50 14.04
N GLY A 182 -21.24 5.24 13.99
CA GLY A 182 -21.80 4.15 13.18
C GLY A 182 -21.49 4.33 11.70
N SER A 183 -21.64 5.55 11.15
CA SER A 183 -21.27 5.84 9.77
C SER A 183 -19.79 5.57 9.52
N VAL A 184 -18.88 6.00 10.40
CA VAL A 184 -17.44 5.72 10.26
C VAL A 184 -17.11 4.23 10.38
N GLU A 185 -17.76 3.51 11.29
CA GLU A 185 -17.61 2.05 11.42
C GLU A 185 -18.09 1.33 10.14
N GLU A 186 -19.19 1.77 9.54
CA GLU A 186 -19.69 1.27 8.24
C GLU A 186 -18.71 1.52 7.08
N LEU A 187 -17.86 2.57 7.16
CA LEU A 187 -16.84 2.82 6.13
C LEU A 187 -15.76 1.73 6.12
N PHE A 188 -15.62 0.97 7.21
CA PHE A 188 -14.69 -0.16 7.35
C PHE A 188 -15.36 -1.53 7.19
N GLU A 189 -16.52 -1.62 6.51
CA GLU A 189 -17.23 -2.89 6.20
C GLU A 189 -16.43 -3.93 5.41
N VAL A 190 -15.18 -3.63 5.04
CA VAL A 190 -14.31 -4.61 4.38
C VAL A 190 -13.72 -5.53 5.42
N GLU A 191 -14.14 -6.79 5.41
CA GLU A 191 -13.63 -7.80 6.32
C GLU A 191 -12.10 -7.87 6.24
N GLY A 192 -11.46 -7.53 7.35
CA GLY A 192 -10.02 -7.72 7.52
C GLY A 192 -9.67 -9.20 7.56
N PHE A 193 -8.39 -9.52 7.43
CA PHE A 193 -7.93 -10.89 7.55
C PHE A 193 -6.60 -10.96 8.29
N ASN A 194 -6.33 -12.11 8.90
CA ASN A 194 -5.02 -12.40 9.46
C ASN A 194 -4.05 -12.78 8.33
N LEU A 195 -3.00 -11.98 8.14
CA LEU A 195 -2.01 -12.23 7.10
C LEU A 195 -1.30 -13.58 7.25
N THR A 196 -1.04 -14.02 8.48
CA THR A 196 -0.35 -15.29 8.73
C THR A 196 -1.22 -16.47 8.30
N ASP A 197 -2.53 -16.39 8.55
CA ASP A 197 -3.46 -17.46 8.14
C ASP A 197 -3.61 -17.50 6.62
N LYS A 198 -3.69 -16.33 5.97
CA LYS A 198 -3.66 -16.23 4.50
C LYS A 198 -2.40 -16.86 3.90
N VAL A 199 -1.24 -16.57 4.47
CA VAL A 199 0.04 -17.12 4.00
C VAL A 199 0.08 -18.65 4.08
N ARG A 200 -0.68 -19.28 4.99
CA ARG A 200 -0.75 -20.76 5.09
C ARG A 200 -1.64 -21.42 4.04
N GLU A 201 -2.40 -20.65 3.25
CA GLU A 201 -3.30 -21.20 2.22
C GLU A 201 -2.54 -21.71 0.98
N ALA A 202 -1.27 -21.32 0.78
CA ALA A 202 -0.45 -21.76 -0.34
C ALA A 202 1.03 -21.86 0.07
N LYS A 203 1.80 -22.67 -0.66
CA LYS A 203 3.25 -22.82 -0.44
C LYS A 203 4.03 -22.91 -1.76
N PRO A 204 4.91 -21.94 -2.09
CA PRO A 204 5.07 -20.67 -1.38
C PRO A 204 3.87 -19.75 -1.61
N TYR A 205 3.51 -18.97 -0.59
CA TYR A 205 2.60 -17.83 -0.75
C TYR A 205 3.38 -16.63 -1.28
N VAL A 206 2.91 -16.00 -2.35
CA VAL A 206 3.62 -14.89 -3.01
C VAL A 206 2.93 -13.56 -2.73
N ILE A 207 3.67 -12.62 -2.12
CA ILE A 207 3.19 -11.27 -1.79
C ILE A 207 4.01 -10.24 -2.56
N CYS A 208 3.33 -9.36 -3.28
CA CYS A 208 3.94 -8.25 -4.01
C CYS A 208 3.60 -6.91 -3.33
N PHE A 209 4.61 -6.15 -2.94
CA PHE A 209 4.45 -4.84 -2.29
C PHE A 209 4.55 -3.74 -3.35
N ILE A 210 3.48 -2.96 -3.50
CA ILE A 210 3.38 -1.89 -4.49
C ILE A 210 3.03 -0.57 -3.83
N GLY A 211 3.29 0.55 -4.50
CA GLY A 211 3.12 1.88 -3.92
C GLY A 211 4.18 2.86 -4.37
N VAL A 212 4.05 4.12 -3.97
CA VAL A 212 4.95 5.18 -4.45
C VAL A 212 6.31 5.20 -3.75
N ASN A 213 7.29 5.90 -4.33
CA ASN A 213 8.60 6.11 -3.74
C ASN A 213 8.44 6.89 -2.44
N GLY A 214 9.20 6.50 -1.41
CA GLY A 214 9.11 7.13 -0.09
C GLY A 214 7.96 6.60 0.78
N SER A 215 7.05 5.79 0.24
CA SER A 215 5.90 5.27 1.01
C SER A 215 6.25 4.22 2.06
N GLY A 216 7.51 3.77 2.10
CA GLY A 216 7.97 2.80 3.09
C GLY A 216 7.83 1.34 2.67
N LYS A 217 7.71 1.02 1.38
CA LYS A 217 7.61 -0.37 0.84
C LYS A 217 8.68 -1.31 1.38
N THR A 218 9.96 -1.01 1.13
CA THR A 218 11.10 -1.86 1.53
C THR A 218 11.12 -2.11 3.04
N THR A 219 10.91 -1.06 3.85
CA THR A 219 10.85 -1.17 5.31
C THR A 219 9.64 -1.98 5.77
N THR A 220 8.47 -1.78 5.15
CA THR A 220 7.23 -2.51 5.46
C THR A 220 7.35 -3.98 5.08
N LEU A 221 8.00 -4.29 3.96
CA LEU A 221 8.32 -5.66 3.56
C LEU A 221 9.23 -6.33 4.60
N ALA A 222 10.28 -5.65 5.05
CA ALA A 222 11.18 -6.17 6.08
C ALA A 222 10.46 -6.41 7.43
N LYS A 223 9.59 -5.49 7.85
CA LYS A 223 8.71 -5.67 9.02
C LYS A 223 7.79 -6.88 8.86
N THR A 224 7.18 -7.02 7.69
CA THR A 224 6.30 -8.16 7.38
C THR A 224 7.08 -9.47 7.42
N ALA A 225 8.32 -9.49 6.93
CA ALA A 225 9.19 -10.66 7.02
C ALA A 225 9.48 -11.04 8.47
N SER A 226 9.85 -10.07 9.31
CA SER A 226 10.07 -10.30 10.75
C SER A 226 8.82 -10.88 11.40
N LEU A 227 7.65 -10.28 11.15
CA LEU A 227 6.37 -10.76 11.66
C LEU A 227 6.10 -12.22 11.26
N LEU A 228 6.31 -12.58 9.99
CA LEU A 228 6.06 -13.95 9.52
C LEU A 228 7.10 -14.95 10.08
N GLN A 229 8.36 -14.55 10.22
CA GLN A 229 9.41 -15.36 10.86
C GLN A 229 9.10 -15.63 12.34
N GLU A 230 8.61 -14.63 13.07
CA GLU A 230 8.14 -14.79 14.46
C GLU A 230 6.98 -15.79 14.58
N LYS A 231 6.20 -15.98 13.51
CA LYS A 231 5.16 -17.02 13.41
C LYS A 231 5.68 -18.37 12.90
N GLY A 232 7.00 -18.53 12.76
CA GLY A 232 7.66 -19.77 12.36
C GLY A 232 7.68 -20.04 10.85
N LEU A 233 7.38 -19.04 10.01
CA LEU A 233 7.36 -19.19 8.55
C LEU A 233 8.74 -18.88 7.94
N LYS A 234 9.16 -19.69 6.97
CA LYS A 234 10.37 -19.49 6.17
C LYS A 234 10.10 -18.46 5.08
N VAL A 235 10.75 -17.30 5.21
CA VAL A 235 10.59 -16.16 4.29
C VAL A 235 11.77 -16.09 3.31
N VAL A 236 11.49 -15.83 2.03
CA VAL A 236 12.48 -15.33 1.07
C VAL A 236 12.06 -13.95 0.56
N MET A 237 13.02 -13.05 0.42
CA MET A 237 12.82 -11.71 -0.12
C MET A 237 13.33 -11.63 -1.56
N ALA A 238 12.67 -10.83 -2.39
CA ALA A 238 13.06 -10.55 -3.77
C ALA A 238 13.25 -9.03 -3.97
N ALA A 239 14.45 -8.62 -4.40
CA ALA A 239 14.79 -7.23 -4.68
C ALA A 239 14.29 -6.79 -6.07
N GLY A 240 12.97 -6.60 -6.22
CA GLY A 240 12.36 -6.17 -7.48
C GLY A 240 12.36 -4.65 -7.72
N ASP A 241 12.84 -3.81 -6.79
CA ASP A 241 13.22 -2.41 -7.11
C ASP A 241 14.62 -2.40 -7.74
N THR A 242 14.73 -2.85 -8.99
CA THR A 242 16.01 -2.93 -9.71
C THR A 242 16.46 -1.58 -10.29
N PHE A 243 15.57 -0.58 -10.29
CA PHE A 243 15.83 0.78 -10.77
C PHE A 243 16.65 1.65 -9.82
N ARG A 244 16.82 1.23 -8.57
CA ARG A 244 17.51 2.00 -7.54
C ARG A 244 18.52 1.11 -6.84
N ALA A 245 19.81 1.29 -7.13
CA ALA A 245 20.88 0.52 -6.50
C ALA A 245 20.81 0.59 -4.96
N ALA A 246 20.51 1.78 -4.43
CA ALA A 246 20.30 1.98 -3.00
C ALA A 246 19.11 1.20 -2.42
N ALA A 247 18.06 0.91 -3.21
CA ALA A 247 16.93 0.11 -2.74
C ALA A 247 17.32 -1.38 -2.62
N ILE A 248 18.09 -1.90 -3.57
CA ILE A 248 18.65 -3.26 -3.49
C ILE A 248 19.53 -3.39 -2.24
N GLN A 249 20.44 -2.43 -2.02
CA GLN A 249 21.33 -2.41 -0.85
C GLN A 249 20.54 -2.31 0.46
N GLN A 250 19.52 -1.44 0.52
CA GLN A 250 18.66 -1.30 1.70
C GLN A 250 17.94 -2.61 2.03
N LEU A 251 17.38 -3.31 1.04
CA LEU A 251 16.73 -4.60 1.25
C LEU A 251 17.73 -5.68 1.65
N GLU A 252 18.94 -5.65 1.10
CA GLU A 252 20.04 -6.55 1.49
C GLU A 252 20.47 -6.37 2.95
N GLU A 253 20.57 -5.13 3.43
CA GLU A 253 20.83 -4.88 4.85
C GLU A 253 19.73 -5.46 5.73
N HIS A 254 18.46 -5.28 5.37
CA HIS A 254 17.34 -5.87 6.10
C HIS A 254 17.40 -7.41 6.09
N ALA A 255 17.65 -8.01 4.93
CA ALA A 255 17.78 -9.45 4.79
C ALA A 255 18.92 -10.00 5.65
N ASN A 256 20.08 -9.33 5.67
CA ASN A 256 21.21 -9.71 6.51
C ASN A 256 20.89 -9.60 8.00
N ARG A 257 20.25 -8.50 8.43
CA ARG A 257 19.84 -8.31 9.84
C ARG A 257 18.81 -9.35 10.29
N LEU A 258 17.88 -9.73 9.42
CA LEU A 258 16.84 -10.74 9.69
C LEU A 258 17.32 -12.18 9.42
N LYS A 259 18.53 -12.36 8.89
CA LYS A 259 19.07 -13.65 8.42
C LYS A 259 18.12 -14.35 7.44
N THR A 260 17.49 -13.55 6.57
CA THR A 260 16.52 -13.97 5.57
C THR A 260 17.21 -14.12 4.23
N LYS A 261 16.84 -15.15 3.45
CA LYS A 261 17.39 -15.28 2.10
C LYS A 261 16.88 -14.13 1.23
N LEU A 262 17.81 -13.42 0.59
CA LEU A 262 17.53 -12.45 -0.47
C LEU A 262 17.88 -13.04 -1.83
N ILE A 263 16.99 -12.83 -2.80
CA ILE A 263 17.22 -12.99 -4.23
C ILE A 263 17.28 -11.60 -4.84
N LYS A 264 18.41 -11.30 -5.48
CA LYS A 264 18.69 -10.02 -6.12
C LYS A 264 19.54 -10.26 -7.35
N HIS A 265 19.37 -9.41 -8.36
CA HIS A 265 20.27 -9.30 -9.51
C HIS A 265 20.99 -7.96 -9.47
N ASP A 266 21.79 -7.69 -10.50
CA ASP A 266 22.46 -6.41 -10.65
C ASP A 266 21.46 -5.26 -10.88
N TYR A 267 21.91 -4.04 -10.60
CA TYR A 267 21.16 -2.83 -10.89
C TYR A 267 20.76 -2.76 -12.36
N GLY A 268 19.51 -2.38 -12.64
CA GLY A 268 18.96 -2.32 -14.00
C GLY A 268 18.55 -3.69 -14.59
N ALA A 269 18.67 -4.77 -13.82
CA ALA A 269 18.15 -6.08 -14.24
C ALA A 269 16.62 -6.10 -14.30
N ASP A 270 16.07 -7.10 -15.01
CA ASP A 270 14.63 -7.31 -15.12
C ASP A 270 14.02 -7.70 -13.76
N ALA A 271 13.19 -6.83 -13.18
CA ALA A 271 12.51 -7.07 -11.92
C ALA A 271 11.63 -8.34 -11.95
N ALA A 272 11.05 -8.66 -13.11
CA ALA A 272 10.24 -9.86 -13.27
C ALA A 272 11.06 -11.15 -13.18
N ALA A 273 12.32 -11.13 -13.64
CA ALA A 273 13.24 -12.24 -13.50
C ALA A 273 13.63 -12.47 -12.03
N VAL A 274 13.93 -11.40 -11.28
CA VAL A 274 14.21 -11.49 -9.84
C VAL A 274 13.05 -12.13 -9.08
N ALA A 275 11.82 -11.71 -9.37
CA ALA A 275 10.62 -12.29 -8.77
C ALA A 275 10.43 -13.77 -9.14
N PHE A 276 10.65 -14.13 -10.41
CA PHE A 276 10.56 -15.51 -10.88
C PHE A 276 11.56 -16.42 -10.17
N ASP A 277 12.82 -15.99 -10.09
CA ASP A 277 13.89 -16.77 -9.45
C ASP A 277 13.66 -16.92 -7.95
N ALA A 278 13.10 -15.91 -7.28
CA ALA A 278 12.70 -16.03 -5.89
C ALA A 278 11.60 -17.07 -5.66
N ILE A 279 10.61 -17.14 -6.54
CA ILE A 279 9.55 -18.16 -6.48
C ILE A 279 10.14 -19.55 -6.73
N LYS A 280 11.02 -19.70 -7.73
CA LYS A 280 11.68 -20.98 -8.02
C LYS A 280 12.56 -21.44 -6.88
N PHE A 281 13.33 -20.54 -6.28
CA PHE A 281 14.11 -20.82 -5.09
C PHE A 281 13.22 -21.29 -3.93
N ALA A 282 12.12 -20.59 -3.67
CA ALA A 282 11.19 -20.93 -2.59
C ALA A 282 10.56 -22.32 -2.78
N GLN A 283 10.13 -22.64 -4.00
CA GLN A 283 9.60 -23.95 -4.38
C GLN A 283 10.65 -25.06 -4.18
N ALA A 284 11.89 -24.84 -4.65
CA ALA A 284 12.94 -25.84 -4.57
C ALA A 284 13.48 -26.08 -3.16
N LYS A 285 13.37 -25.09 -2.27
CA LYS A 285 13.90 -25.13 -0.90
C LYS A 285 12.82 -25.18 0.18
N ASP A 286 11.56 -25.39 -0.21
CA ASP A 286 10.42 -25.55 0.68
C ASP A 286 10.24 -24.34 1.64
N TYR A 287 10.34 -23.12 1.09
CA TYR A 287 10.02 -21.88 1.80
C TYR A 287 8.50 -21.64 1.79
N ASP A 288 8.01 -21.00 2.85
CA ASP A 288 6.59 -20.77 3.05
C ASP A 288 6.08 -19.54 2.30
N VAL A 289 6.91 -18.49 2.20
CA VAL A 289 6.48 -17.19 1.63
C VAL A 289 7.58 -16.48 0.86
N VAL A 290 7.18 -15.85 -0.25
CA VAL A 290 8.02 -14.96 -1.08
C VAL A 290 7.48 -13.54 -0.94
N LEU A 291 8.35 -12.60 -0.55
CA LEU A 291 8.02 -11.18 -0.47
C LEU A 291 8.77 -10.42 -1.55
N ILE A 292 8.05 -9.77 -2.47
CA ILE A 292 8.61 -9.04 -3.61
C ILE A 292 8.52 -7.55 -3.34
N ASP A 293 9.68 -6.88 -3.27
CA ASP A 293 9.75 -5.41 -3.30
C ASP A 293 9.64 -4.91 -4.74
N THR A 294 9.10 -3.72 -4.96
CA THR A 294 8.99 -3.13 -6.30
C THR A 294 9.38 -1.66 -6.30
N ALA A 295 9.73 -1.14 -7.48
CA ALA A 295 9.89 0.30 -7.68
C ALA A 295 8.55 1.07 -7.53
N GLY A 296 8.59 2.40 -7.32
CA GLY A 296 7.42 3.20 -6.93
C GLY A 296 7.20 4.59 -7.58
N ARG A 297 7.40 4.82 -8.87
CA ARG A 297 7.09 6.13 -9.50
C ARG A 297 5.73 6.12 -10.21
N LEU A 298 4.71 6.80 -9.65
CA LEU A 298 3.34 6.77 -10.19
C LEU A 298 2.96 7.95 -11.11
N GLN A 299 3.55 9.13 -10.92
CA GLN A 299 2.94 10.38 -11.43
C GLN A 299 3.18 10.66 -12.92
N SER A 300 4.14 10.00 -13.58
CA SER A 300 4.48 10.38 -14.97
C SER A 300 5.21 9.31 -15.78
N ASN A 301 5.30 8.06 -15.28
CA ASN A 301 6.11 7.03 -15.92
C ASN A 301 5.27 5.80 -16.29
N THR A 302 4.66 5.82 -17.48
CA THR A 302 3.95 4.68 -18.08
C THR A 302 4.81 3.42 -18.10
N ASN A 303 6.11 3.58 -18.41
CA ASN A 303 7.05 2.46 -18.51
C ASN A 303 7.19 1.72 -17.17
N LEU A 304 7.13 2.44 -16.04
CA LEU A 304 7.22 1.79 -14.73
C LEU A 304 5.95 1.01 -14.37
N MET A 305 4.77 1.50 -14.77
CA MET A 305 3.53 0.75 -14.58
C MET A 305 3.52 -0.51 -15.44
N ASP A 306 4.04 -0.44 -16.67
CA ASP A 306 4.16 -1.61 -17.55
C ASP A 306 5.15 -2.64 -17.00
N GLU A 307 6.25 -2.19 -16.39
CA GLU A 307 7.16 -3.09 -15.70
C GLU A 307 6.52 -3.74 -14.49
N LEU A 308 5.78 -2.99 -13.67
CA LEU A 308 5.06 -3.56 -12.54
C LEU A 308 3.99 -4.57 -13.01
N LYS A 309 3.27 -4.28 -14.10
CA LYS A 309 2.35 -5.22 -14.74
C LYS A 309 3.08 -6.49 -15.17
N LYS A 310 4.30 -6.37 -15.73
CA LYS A 310 5.13 -7.52 -16.09
C LYS A 310 5.53 -8.35 -14.86
N VAL A 311 5.98 -7.72 -13.77
CA VAL A 311 6.29 -8.39 -12.50
C VAL A 311 5.08 -9.17 -12.01
N VAL A 312 3.90 -8.55 -11.94
CA VAL A 312 2.66 -9.21 -11.49
C VAL A 312 2.26 -10.36 -12.42
N ARG A 313 2.37 -10.19 -13.75
CA ARG A 313 2.06 -11.22 -14.74
C ARG A 313 2.96 -12.45 -14.60
N VAL A 314 4.25 -12.25 -14.38
CA VAL A 314 5.24 -13.32 -14.27
C VAL A 314 5.18 -14.01 -12.91
N SER A 315 5.07 -13.23 -11.83
CA SER A 315 5.06 -13.76 -10.46
C SER A 315 3.70 -14.32 -10.02
N LYS A 316 2.60 -13.90 -10.64
CA LYS A 316 1.22 -14.30 -10.30
C LYS A 316 0.98 -14.28 -8.78
N PRO A 317 1.15 -13.12 -8.12
CA PRO A 317 1.15 -13.04 -6.67
C PRO A 317 -0.21 -13.45 -6.10
N ASN A 318 -0.20 -14.20 -5.00
CA ASN A 318 -1.41 -14.51 -4.22
C ASN A 318 -2.01 -13.25 -3.60
N MET A 319 -1.17 -12.27 -3.24
CA MET A 319 -1.59 -11.02 -2.64
C MET A 319 -0.76 -9.84 -3.15
N LYS A 320 -1.45 -8.75 -3.49
CA LYS A 320 -0.87 -7.44 -3.85
C LYS A 320 -1.18 -6.46 -2.72
N ILE A 321 -0.15 -6.00 -2.02
CA ILE A 321 -0.28 -5.06 -0.90
C ILE A 321 0.13 -3.68 -1.37
N PHE A 322 -0.81 -2.73 -1.31
CA PHE A 322 -0.48 -1.31 -1.48
C PHE A 322 0.07 -0.74 -0.18
N VAL A 323 1.26 -0.13 -0.25
CA VAL A 323 1.89 0.58 0.86
C VAL A 323 1.78 2.08 0.61
N GLY A 324 0.96 2.74 1.43
CA GLY A 324 0.72 4.19 1.40
C GLY A 324 1.25 4.88 2.65
N GLU A 325 1.36 6.22 2.60
CA GLU A 325 1.73 7.03 3.76
C GLU A 325 0.47 7.57 4.42
N SER A 326 0.35 7.40 5.74
CA SER A 326 -0.83 7.89 6.47
C SER A 326 -0.93 9.42 6.43
N ILE A 327 0.20 10.12 6.42
CA ILE A 327 0.26 11.59 6.49
C ILE A 327 -0.09 12.32 5.18
N THR A 328 -0.10 11.64 4.03
CA THR A 328 -0.24 12.31 2.72
C THR A 328 -1.70 12.51 2.29
N GLY A 329 -2.68 11.99 3.04
CA GLY A 329 -4.11 12.27 2.82
C GLY A 329 -4.59 11.91 1.42
N ASN A 330 -5.11 12.92 0.72
CA ASN A 330 -5.68 12.79 -0.63
C ASN A 330 -4.68 12.22 -1.65
N ASP A 331 -3.38 12.49 -1.50
CA ASP A 331 -2.38 11.90 -2.38
C ASP A 331 -2.32 10.37 -2.23
N CYS A 332 -2.40 9.85 -1.00
CA CYS A 332 -2.46 8.41 -0.76
C CYS A 332 -3.72 7.80 -1.38
N ILE A 333 -4.86 8.48 -1.27
CA ILE A 333 -6.14 8.03 -1.82
C ILE A 333 -6.07 7.94 -3.36
N GLU A 334 -5.61 8.99 -4.02
CA GLU A 334 -5.49 9.01 -5.50
C GLU A 334 -4.47 7.98 -6.00
N GLN A 335 -3.36 7.80 -5.28
CA GLN A 335 -2.40 6.75 -5.59
C GLN A 335 -3.03 5.36 -5.49
N ALA A 336 -3.75 5.09 -4.40
CA ALA A 336 -4.40 3.80 -4.18
C ALA A 336 -5.49 3.52 -5.25
N LYS A 337 -6.28 4.53 -5.64
CA LYS A 337 -7.24 4.43 -6.76
C LYS A 337 -6.54 4.01 -8.05
N LYS A 338 -5.43 4.68 -8.39
CA LYS A 338 -4.69 4.40 -9.63
C LYS A 338 -4.03 3.01 -9.61
N PHE A 339 -3.40 2.60 -8.52
CA PHE A 339 -2.85 1.24 -8.39
C PHE A 339 -3.94 0.17 -8.45
N LYS A 340 -5.09 0.40 -7.80
CA LYS A 340 -6.25 -0.49 -7.90
C LYS A 340 -6.72 -0.67 -9.34
N GLN A 341 -6.80 0.42 -10.10
CA GLN A 341 -7.26 0.40 -11.49
C GLN A 341 -6.25 -0.29 -12.42
N GLU A 342 -4.96 0.02 -12.29
CA GLU A 342 -3.94 -0.41 -13.25
C GLU A 342 -3.33 -1.78 -12.96
N ILE A 343 -3.19 -2.14 -11.68
CA ILE A 343 -2.47 -3.34 -11.21
C ILE A 343 -3.40 -4.27 -10.42
N GLY A 344 -4.37 -3.69 -9.72
CA GLY A 344 -5.17 -4.38 -8.72
C GLY A 344 -4.46 -4.44 -7.37
N ILE A 345 -5.24 -4.30 -6.30
CA ILE A 345 -4.77 -4.39 -4.91
C ILE A 345 -5.71 -5.28 -4.11
N ASP A 346 -5.14 -6.02 -3.16
CA ASP A 346 -5.87 -6.96 -2.32
C ASP A 346 -5.92 -6.49 -0.87
N ALA A 347 -4.90 -5.77 -0.41
CA ALA A 347 -4.84 -5.18 0.92
C ALA A 347 -3.99 -3.91 0.96
N ILE A 348 -4.11 -3.16 2.05
CA ILE A 348 -3.40 -1.90 2.28
C ILE A 348 -2.60 -1.98 3.58
N ILE A 349 -1.40 -1.41 3.56
CA ILE A 349 -0.63 -1.08 4.76
C ILE A 349 -0.35 0.43 4.71
N LEU A 350 -0.65 1.13 5.81
CA LEU A 350 -0.32 2.55 5.94
C LEU A 350 0.92 2.70 6.82
N ALA A 351 2.01 3.18 6.23
CA ALA A 351 3.23 3.51 6.95
C ALA A 351 3.17 4.93 7.52
N LYS A 352 4.10 5.22 8.45
CA LYS A 352 4.22 6.53 9.13
C LYS A 352 2.93 6.91 9.87
N ALA A 353 2.24 5.93 10.43
CA ALA A 353 1.01 6.15 11.19
C ALA A 353 1.29 6.71 12.60
N ASP A 354 2.53 6.58 13.10
CA ASP A 354 3.00 7.17 14.35
C ASP A 354 3.00 8.70 14.36
N VAL A 355 3.06 9.31 13.17
CA VAL A 355 3.04 10.77 12.98
C VAL A 355 1.70 11.27 12.41
N ASP A 356 0.72 10.39 12.23
CA ASP A 356 -0.63 10.74 11.79
C ASP A 356 -1.62 10.67 12.95
N GLU A 357 -1.83 11.81 13.61
CA GLU A 357 -2.78 11.93 14.72
C GLU A 357 -4.26 11.89 14.27
N LYS A 358 -4.52 12.03 12.97
CA LYS A 358 -5.85 12.38 12.44
C LYS A 358 -6.63 11.16 11.94
N GLY A 359 -5.94 10.19 11.36
CA GLY A 359 -6.52 8.93 10.89
C GLY A 359 -7.49 9.02 9.70
N GLY A 360 -7.83 10.21 9.20
CA GLY A 360 -8.78 10.38 8.10
C GLY A 360 -8.32 9.72 6.79
N THR A 361 -7.01 9.63 6.55
CA THR A 361 -6.44 8.89 5.42
C THR A 361 -6.82 7.41 5.47
N ALA A 362 -6.84 6.78 6.66
CA ALA A 362 -7.18 5.37 6.83
C ALA A 362 -8.64 5.07 6.47
N VAL A 363 -9.58 5.88 6.97
CA VAL A 363 -11.00 5.77 6.59
C VAL A 363 -11.14 5.89 5.08
N SER A 364 -10.51 6.92 4.52
CA SER A 364 -10.71 7.31 3.13
C SER A 364 -10.14 6.31 2.15
N VAL A 365 -8.91 5.84 2.38
CA VAL A 365 -8.29 4.88 1.48
C VAL A 365 -9.04 3.54 1.51
N SER A 366 -9.50 3.09 2.70
CA SER A 366 -10.26 1.85 2.80
C SER A 366 -11.61 1.95 2.10
N TYR A 367 -12.36 3.03 2.35
CA TYR A 367 -13.67 3.25 1.73
C TYR A 367 -13.60 3.37 0.20
N VAL A 368 -12.66 4.18 -0.30
CA VAL A 368 -12.51 4.42 -1.74
C VAL A 368 -12.04 3.16 -2.47
N THR A 369 -11.06 2.47 -1.90
CA THR A 369 -10.51 1.27 -2.55
C THR A 369 -11.38 0.04 -2.34
N ARG A 370 -12.24 0.02 -1.32
CA ARG A 370 -12.97 -1.16 -0.86
C ARG A 370 -12.01 -2.32 -0.57
N LYS A 371 -10.86 -2.02 0.02
CA LYS A 371 -9.84 -2.98 0.42
C LYS A 371 -9.51 -2.82 1.90
N PRO A 372 -9.21 -3.93 2.60
CA PRO A 372 -8.91 -3.87 4.01
C PRO A 372 -7.54 -3.24 4.24
N ILE A 373 -7.45 -2.37 5.23
CA ILE A 373 -6.17 -2.02 5.84
C ILE A 373 -5.85 -3.15 6.82
N ILE A 374 -4.71 -3.80 6.64
CA ILE A 374 -4.33 -4.96 7.47
C ILE A 374 -3.31 -4.60 8.54
N TYR A 375 -2.46 -3.60 8.30
CA TYR A 375 -1.47 -3.12 9.26
C TYR A 375 -1.23 -1.62 9.17
N LEU A 376 -0.76 -1.06 10.28
CA LEU A 376 -0.18 0.27 10.37
C LEU A 376 1.32 0.15 10.69
N GLY A 377 2.15 0.88 9.97
CA GLY A 377 3.57 1.05 10.30
C GLY A 377 3.75 2.25 11.22
N THR A 378 4.14 2.02 12.47
CA THR A 378 4.13 3.02 13.56
C THR A 378 5.53 3.35 14.08
N GLY A 379 6.54 3.36 13.22
CA GLY A 379 7.93 3.58 13.61
C GLY A 379 8.92 2.95 12.64
N GLN A 380 10.15 2.74 13.06
CA GLN A 380 11.25 2.23 12.22
C GLN A 380 11.69 0.81 12.58
N GLU A 381 11.37 0.34 13.79
CA GLU A 381 11.77 -1.00 14.26
C GLU A 381 10.90 -2.09 13.61
N TYR A 382 11.42 -3.32 13.55
CA TYR A 382 10.68 -4.43 12.91
C TYR A 382 9.33 -4.74 13.56
N LYS A 383 9.23 -4.52 14.87
CA LYS A 383 7.99 -4.69 15.65
C LYS A 383 6.97 -3.57 15.44
N ASP A 384 7.35 -2.46 14.81
CA ASP A 384 6.50 -1.29 14.60
C ASP A 384 5.59 -1.50 13.37
N LEU A 385 4.96 -2.67 13.30
CA LEU A 385 3.93 -3.06 12.35
C LEU A 385 2.79 -3.69 13.13
N VAL A 386 1.75 -2.90 13.35
CA VAL A 386 0.65 -3.24 14.26
C VAL A 386 -0.62 -3.54 13.45
N PRO A 387 -1.42 -4.55 13.82
CA PRO A 387 -2.69 -4.83 13.16
C PRO A 387 -3.58 -3.57 13.15
N PHE A 388 -4.28 -3.34 12.04
CA PHE A 388 -5.20 -2.22 11.96
C PHE A 388 -6.50 -2.52 12.74
N GLU A 389 -6.86 -1.62 13.64
CA GLU A 389 -8.14 -1.65 14.36
C GLU A 389 -8.93 -0.37 14.04
N PRO A 390 -10.15 -0.47 13.46
CA PRO A 390 -10.97 0.69 13.11
C PRO A 390 -11.23 1.66 14.28
N GLY A 391 -11.29 1.14 15.51
CA GLY A 391 -11.51 1.94 16.72
C GLY A 391 -10.46 3.03 16.94
N ILE A 392 -9.22 2.82 16.51
CA ILE A 392 -8.14 3.81 16.59
C ILE A 392 -8.50 5.07 15.80
N VAL A 393 -9.15 4.92 14.65
CA VAL A 393 -9.48 6.04 13.78
C VAL A 393 -10.67 6.84 14.31
N VAL A 394 -11.68 6.16 14.85
CA VAL A 394 -12.83 6.80 15.51
C VAL A 394 -12.33 7.70 16.66
N GLN A 395 -11.38 7.20 17.45
CA GLN A 395 -10.78 7.97 18.53
C GLN A 395 -9.96 9.16 18.03
N GLY A 396 -9.15 8.98 16.97
CA GLY A 396 -8.32 10.06 16.37
C GLY A 396 -9.14 11.23 15.83
N LEU A 397 -10.32 10.96 15.27
CA LEU A 397 -11.26 11.99 14.81
C LEU A 397 -12.00 12.70 15.96
N GLY A 398 -11.76 12.32 17.22
CA GLY A 398 -12.41 12.90 18.39
C GLY A 398 -13.89 12.48 18.56
N LEU A 399 -14.25 11.31 18.03
CA LEU A 399 -15.62 10.78 17.94
C LEU A 399 -16.00 9.76 19.01
#